data_AF-A0A4Q5SER5-F1
#
_entry.id   AF-A0A4Q5SER5-F1
#
_cell.length_a   1.000
_cell.length_b   1.000
_cell.length_c   1.000
_cell.angle_alpha   90.00
_cell.angle_beta   90.00
_cell.angle_gamma   90.00
#
_symmetry.space_group_name_H-M   'P 1'
#
loop_
_entity.id
_entity.type
_entity.pdbx_description
1 polymer ?
#
loop_
_entity_poly.entity_id
_entity_poly.type
_entity_poly.pdbx_seq_one_letter_code
_entity_poly.pdbx_strand_id
1 'polypeptide(L)'
;SPASQSSSPTGYYWRKYHDPAALPNFVSGLNLHLLRYAEVLLTYAEAKNSLGQMNADVWDETIRALRVRAGFTDVGALNYPGATGITDIIRRERRVELALEGLRTDDIFRWRIAEDVLNGWAHGAKFSADPSTDDGYIRAQNRSFDPDKNYLWPIPARDLSLNPNLTQNPGY
;
A
#
# COMPACT_ATOMS: atom_id res chain seq x y z
N SER A 1 17.58 -21.80 -11.49
CA SER A 1 18.43 -20.77 -10.87
C SER A 1 17.67 -19.45 -10.87
N PRO A 2 17.58 -18.70 -9.77
CA PRO A 2 16.88 -17.40 -9.71
C PRO A 2 17.53 -16.31 -10.56
N ALA A 3 18.59 -16.64 -11.31
CA ALA A 3 19.34 -15.76 -12.19
C ALA A 3 18.95 -15.89 -13.69
N SER A 4 17.75 -16.39 -14.02
CA SER A 4 17.25 -16.29 -15.40
C SER A 4 16.65 -14.90 -15.62
N GLN A 5 16.93 -14.26 -16.76
CA GLN A 5 16.48 -12.91 -17.15
C GLN A 5 14.94 -12.66 -17.11
N SER A 6 14.13 -13.66 -16.78
CA SER A 6 12.66 -13.62 -16.76
C SER A 6 12.02 -13.93 -15.39
N SER A 7 12.78 -13.95 -14.30
CA SER A 7 12.24 -14.18 -12.94
C SER A 7 11.92 -12.88 -12.20
N SER A 8 10.87 -12.91 -11.36
CA SER A 8 10.49 -11.77 -10.51
C SER A 8 11.64 -11.39 -9.55
N PRO A 9 11.97 -10.08 -9.42
CA PRO A 9 13.03 -9.61 -8.52
C PRO A 9 12.72 -9.83 -7.03
N THR A 10 11.46 -10.14 -6.68
CA THR A 10 11.05 -10.45 -5.31
C THR A 10 10.71 -11.93 -5.12
N GLY A 11 10.67 -12.74 -6.18
CA GLY A 11 10.15 -14.10 -6.13
C GLY A 11 8.62 -14.21 -6.02
N TYR A 12 7.90 -13.08 -6.01
CA TYR A 12 6.43 -13.05 -5.99
C TYR A 12 5.86 -12.52 -7.31
N TYR A 13 4.65 -12.99 -7.64
CA TYR A 13 3.82 -12.47 -8.73
C TYR A 13 2.45 -12.07 -8.17
N TRP A 14 1.75 -11.15 -8.83
CA TRP A 14 0.39 -10.78 -8.45
C TRP A 14 -0.64 -11.54 -9.28
N ARG A 15 -1.75 -11.87 -8.63
CA ARG A 15 -2.93 -12.48 -9.28
C ARG A 15 -4.13 -11.53 -9.36
N LYS A 16 -4.09 -10.40 -8.66
CA LYS A 16 -5.17 -9.41 -8.69
C LYS A 16 -5.30 -8.84 -10.11
N TYR A 17 -6.53 -8.70 -10.60
CA TYR A 17 -6.86 -8.35 -11.99
C TYR A 17 -6.35 -9.36 -13.04
N HIS A 18 -5.96 -10.58 -12.66
CA HIS A 18 -5.70 -11.63 -13.63
C HIS A 18 -7.02 -12.32 -13.99
N ASP A 19 -7.39 -12.32 -15.28
CA ASP A 19 -8.51 -13.09 -15.80
C ASP A 19 -8.06 -14.50 -16.21
N PRO A 20 -8.50 -15.57 -15.51
CA PRO A 20 -8.17 -16.95 -15.89
C PRO A 20 -8.70 -17.38 -17.26
N ALA A 21 -9.72 -16.69 -17.79
CA ALA A 21 -10.32 -16.97 -19.08
C ALA A 21 -9.72 -16.13 -20.23
N ALA A 22 -8.70 -15.31 -19.94
CA ALA A 22 -8.04 -14.50 -20.96
C ALA A 22 -7.45 -15.38 -22.07
N LEU A 23 -7.70 -14.99 -23.32
CA LEU A 23 -7.11 -15.62 -24.48
C LEU A 23 -5.64 -15.19 -24.62
N PRO A 24 -4.76 -16.02 -25.23
CA PRO A 24 -3.36 -15.67 -25.46
C PRO A 24 -3.22 -14.68 -26.64
N ASN A 25 -3.82 -13.50 -26.48
CA ASN A 25 -3.77 -12.40 -27.43
C ASN A 25 -3.61 -11.06 -26.67
N PHE A 26 -3.59 -9.94 -27.39
CA PHE A 26 -3.41 -8.60 -26.81
C PHE A 26 -4.73 -7.92 -26.43
N VAL A 27 -5.86 -8.65 -26.42
CA VAL A 27 -7.17 -8.11 -26.04
C VAL A 27 -7.36 -8.31 -24.54
N SER A 28 -7.59 -7.21 -23.83
CA SER A 28 -7.83 -7.22 -22.39
C SER A 28 -9.13 -6.49 -22.08
N GLY A 29 -10.05 -7.17 -21.41
CA GLY A 29 -11.29 -6.59 -20.87
C GLY A 29 -11.17 -6.14 -19.41
N LEU A 30 -9.94 -6.01 -18.89
CA LEU A 30 -9.71 -5.69 -17.49
C LEU A 30 -10.26 -4.31 -17.15
N ASN A 31 -11.12 -4.26 -16.13
CA ASN A 31 -11.67 -3.03 -15.58
C ASN A 31 -10.88 -2.63 -14.32
N LEU A 32 -10.07 -1.58 -14.45
CA LEU A 32 -9.35 -1.00 -13.32
C LEU A 32 -10.29 -0.09 -12.53
N HIS A 33 -10.54 -0.45 -11.28
CA HIS A 33 -11.37 0.35 -10.38
C HIS A 33 -10.66 1.67 -10.05
N LEU A 34 -11.25 2.81 -10.41
CA LEU A 34 -10.83 4.13 -9.94
C LEU A 34 -11.35 4.42 -8.52
N LEU A 35 -12.56 3.95 -8.22
CA LEU A 35 -13.20 4.02 -6.91
C LEU A 35 -14.05 2.77 -6.72
N ARG A 36 -14.06 2.22 -5.51
CA ARG A 36 -14.95 1.11 -5.15
C ARG A 36 -15.43 1.23 -3.72
N TYR A 37 -16.56 0.59 -3.44
CA TYR A 37 -17.24 0.73 -2.14
C TYR A 37 -16.36 0.38 -0.93
N ALA A 38 -15.42 -0.56 -1.05
CA ALA A 38 -14.52 -0.88 0.06
C ALA A 38 -13.63 0.31 0.48
N GLU A 39 -13.21 1.14 -0.48
CA GLU A 39 -12.46 2.34 -0.18
C GLU A 39 -13.31 3.32 0.63
N VAL A 40 -14.60 3.47 0.27
CA VAL A 40 -15.55 4.32 1.00
C VAL A 40 -15.67 3.86 2.46
N LEU A 41 -15.81 2.55 2.69
CA LEU A 41 -15.87 1.98 4.05
C LEU A 41 -14.59 2.23 4.84
N LEU A 42 -13.42 2.05 4.22
CA LEU A 42 -12.13 2.26 4.87
C LEU A 42 -11.88 3.74 5.19
N THR A 43 -12.22 4.64 4.27
CA THR A 43 -12.11 6.09 4.49
C THR A 43 -13.07 6.55 5.58
N TYR A 44 -14.29 6.01 5.63
CA TYR A 44 -15.24 6.28 6.70
C TYR A 44 -14.75 5.79 8.06
N ALA A 45 -14.22 4.56 8.12
CA ALA A 45 -13.62 4.00 9.34
C ALA A 45 -12.44 4.85 9.85
N GLU A 46 -11.54 5.25 8.95
CA GLU A 46 -10.40 6.10 9.28
C GLU A 46 -10.86 7.45 9.85
N ALA A 47 -11.80 8.11 9.18
CA ALA A 47 -12.35 9.39 9.64
C ALA A 47 -13.03 9.27 11.01
N LYS A 48 -13.86 8.24 11.22
CA LYS A 48 -14.52 7.99 12.51
C LYS A 48 -13.53 7.75 13.62
N ASN A 49 -12.48 6.98 13.36
CA ASN A 49 -11.41 6.77 14.33
C ASN A 49 -10.64 8.07 14.64
N SER A 50 -10.28 8.87 13.63
CA SER A 50 -9.62 10.17 13.83
C SER A 50 -10.46 11.18 14.62
N LEU A 51 -11.79 11.08 14.54
CA LEU A 51 -12.72 11.90 15.31
C LEU A 51 -12.98 11.35 16.73
N GLY A 52 -12.38 10.22 17.12
CA GLY A 52 -12.67 9.54 18.38
C GLY A 52 -14.10 8.95 18.44
N GLN A 53 -14.73 8.75 17.29
CA GLN A 53 -16.10 8.25 17.14
C GLN A 53 -16.16 6.78 16.70
N MET A 54 -15.03 6.07 16.73
CA MET A 54 -15.02 4.63 16.43
C MET A 54 -15.67 3.85 17.58
N ASN A 55 -16.63 3.01 17.24
CA ASN A 55 -17.33 2.11 18.15
C ASN A 55 -17.65 0.79 17.43
N ALA A 56 -18.29 -0.15 18.15
CA ALA A 56 -18.63 -1.45 17.60
C ALA A 56 -19.54 -1.37 16.35
N ASP A 57 -20.52 -0.46 16.34
CA ASP A 57 -21.46 -0.32 15.22
C ASP A 57 -20.73 0.17 13.95
N VAL A 58 -19.90 1.21 14.07
CA VAL A 58 -19.07 1.70 12.96
C VAL A 58 -18.11 0.63 12.47
N TRP A 59 -17.50 -0.13 13.37
CA TRP A 59 -16.62 -1.24 13.03
C TRP A 59 -17.36 -2.34 12.25
N ASP A 60 -18.57 -2.68 12.68
CA ASP A 60 -19.40 -3.72 12.08
C ASP A 60 -19.82 -3.38 10.64
N GLU A 61 -20.14 -2.11 10.40
CA GLU A 61 -20.50 -1.58 9.07
C GLU A 61 -19.29 -1.39 8.14
N THR A 62 -18.06 -1.35 8.68
CA THR A 62 -16.84 -1.04 7.92
C THR A 62 -15.86 -2.21 7.88
N ILE A 63 -14.95 -2.29 8.86
CA ILE A 63 -13.84 -3.25 8.88
C ILE A 63 -14.36 -4.68 8.94
N ARG A 64 -15.36 -4.96 9.79
CA ARG A 64 -15.96 -6.29 9.87
C ARG A 64 -16.64 -6.67 8.56
N ALA A 65 -17.41 -5.77 7.94
CA ALA A 65 -18.07 -6.02 6.67
C ALA A 65 -17.05 -6.43 5.57
N LEU A 66 -15.88 -5.77 5.53
CA LEU A 66 -14.79 -6.14 4.62
C LEU A 66 -14.18 -7.50 4.95
N ARG A 67 -13.86 -7.76 6.22
CA ARG A 67 -13.28 -9.02 6.67
C ARG A 67 -14.19 -10.22 6.43
N VAL A 68 -15.49 -10.08 6.71
CA VAL A 68 -16.51 -11.11 6.41
C VAL A 68 -16.54 -11.39 4.92
N ARG A 69 -16.58 -10.34 4.08
CA ARG A 69 -16.54 -10.49 2.61
C ARG A 69 -15.24 -11.14 2.12
N ALA A 70 -14.12 -10.91 2.82
CA ALA A 70 -12.84 -11.55 2.56
C ALA A 70 -12.73 -12.98 3.12
N GLY A 71 -13.77 -13.49 3.79
CA GLY A 71 -13.84 -14.86 4.29
C GLY A 71 -13.21 -15.09 5.66
N PHE A 72 -13.01 -14.04 6.46
CA PHE A 72 -12.49 -14.18 7.82
C PHE A 72 -13.53 -14.86 8.73
N THR A 73 -13.09 -15.88 9.46
CA THR A 73 -13.93 -16.62 10.42
C THR A 73 -13.47 -16.47 11.87
N ASP A 74 -12.27 -15.94 12.09
CA ASP A 74 -11.72 -15.75 13.43
C ASP A 74 -12.45 -14.63 14.18
N VAL A 75 -12.92 -14.93 15.40
CA VAL A 75 -13.71 -14.01 16.21
C VAL A 75 -12.87 -12.80 16.64
N GLY A 76 -11.59 -12.97 16.92
CA GLY A 76 -10.69 -11.87 17.28
C GLY A 76 -10.46 -10.90 16.13
N ALA A 77 -10.50 -11.39 14.89
CA ALA A 77 -10.44 -10.54 13.71
C ALA A 77 -11.78 -9.89 13.34
N LEU A 78 -12.92 -10.50 13.71
CA LEU A 78 -14.24 -9.93 13.40
C LEU A 78 -14.74 -8.95 14.46
N ASN A 79 -14.44 -9.18 15.73
CA ASN A 79 -14.92 -8.34 16.82
C ASN A 79 -14.18 -7.00 16.89
N TYR A 80 -14.89 -5.97 17.33
CA TYR A 80 -14.29 -4.69 17.63
C TYR A 80 -13.27 -4.83 18.78
N PRO A 81 -11.98 -4.49 18.56
CA PRO A 81 -10.91 -4.73 19.54
C PRO A 81 -10.89 -3.71 20.70
N GLY A 82 -11.80 -2.74 20.71
CA GLY A 82 -11.76 -1.59 21.62
C GLY A 82 -10.82 -0.47 21.15
N ALA A 83 -10.69 0.59 21.96
CA ALA A 83 -10.15 1.89 21.53
C ALA A 83 -8.62 1.95 21.26
N THR A 84 -7.86 0.88 21.49
CA THR A 84 -6.38 0.90 21.37
C THR A 84 -5.93 0.24 20.07
N GLY A 85 -4.96 0.85 19.38
CA GLY A 85 -4.37 0.29 18.16
C GLY A 85 -5.26 0.28 16.91
N ILE A 86 -6.46 0.88 16.95
CA ILE A 86 -7.39 0.90 15.82
C ILE A 86 -6.78 1.54 14.58
N THR A 87 -6.02 2.63 14.74
CA THR A 87 -5.37 3.33 13.62
C THR A 87 -4.50 2.36 12.79
N ASP A 88 -3.67 1.56 13.44
CA ASP A 88 -2.79 0.61 12.75
C ASP A 88 -3.57 -0.52 12.10
N ILE A 89 -4.66 -0.96 12.74
CA ILE A 89 -5.56 -1.96 12.16
C ILE A 89 -6.20 -1.44 10.88
N ILE A 90 -6.76 -0.22 10.89
CA ILE A 90 -7.35 0.40 9.70
C ILE A 90 -6.31 0.58 8.60
N ARG A 91 -5.12 1.08 8.94
CA ARG A 91 -4.02 1.26 7.98
C ARG A 91 -3.57 -0.06 7.35
N ARG A 92 -3.52 -1.14 8.14
CA ARG A 92 -3.19 -2.49 7.67
C ARG A 92 -4.30 -3.05 6.78
N GLU A 93 -5.57 -2.89 7.18
CA GLU A 93 -6.71 -3.33 6.40
C GLU A 93 -6.73 -2.64 5.04
N ARG A 94 -6.54 -1.30 5.02
CA ARG A 94 -6.45 -0.51 3.79
C ARG A 94 -5.31 -0.96 2.89
N ARG A 95 -4.14 -1.25 3.46
CA ARG A 95 -2.96 -1.76 2.71
C ARG A 95 -3.26 -3.08 2.00
N VAL A 96 -3.99 -3.99 2.64
CA VAL A 96 -4.27 -5.33 2.09
C VAL A 96 -5.42 -5.28 1.11
N GLU A 97 -6.55 -4.67 1.50
CA GLU A 97 -7.77 -4.60 0.69
C GLU A 97 -7.49 -3.87 -0.64
N LEU A 98 -6.79 -2.75 -0.59
CA LEU A 98 -6.50 -1.89 -1.75
C LEU A 98 -5.10 -2.14 -2.37
N ALA A 99 -4.48 -3.29 -2.07
CA ALA A 99 -3.18 -3.63 -2.64
C ALA A 99 -3.24 -3.61 -4.18
N LEU A 100 -2.23 -2.99 -4.82
CA LEU A 100 -2.11 -2.85 -6.28
C LEU A 100 -3.21 -2.00 -6.96
N GLU A 101 -3.90 -1.15 -6.19
CA GLU A 101 -4.93 -0.22 -6.71
C GLU A 101 -4.42 1.24 -6.78
N GLY A 102 -3.10 1.47 -6.71
CA GLY A 102 -2.49 2.80 -6.86
C GLY A 102 -2.45 3.67 -5.58
N LEU A 103 -3.18 3.31 -4.53
CA LEU A 103 -3.37 4.18 -3.35
C LEU A 103 -2.25 4.15 -2.31
N ARG A 104 -1.35 3.16 -2.37
CA ARG A 104 -0.39 2.92 -1.28
C ARG A 104 0.62 4.06 -1.11
N THR A 105 1.07 4.68 -2.19
CA THR A 105 2.02 5.80 -2.11
C THR A 105 1.36 6.99 -1.44
N ASP A 106 0.15 7.34 -1.85
CA ASP A 106 -0.62 8.45 -1.26
C ASP A 106 -0.93 8.21 0.21
N ASP A 107 -1.30 6.97 0.58
CA ASP A 107 -1.50 6.56 1.96
C ASP A 107 -0.24 6.74 2.82
N ILE A 108 0.93 6.30 2.33
CA ILE A 108 2.21 6.48 3.02
C ILE A 108 2.51 7.98 3.21
N PHE A 109 2.28 8.79 2.16
CA PHE A 109 2.64 10.20 2.15
C PHE A 109 1.77 11.02 3.09
N ARG A 110 0.45 10.83 3.02
CA ARG A 110 -0.51 11.55 3.88
C ARG A 110 -0.41 11.16 5.34
N TRP A 111 0.02 9.92 5.64
CA TRP A 111 0.27 9.49 7.02
C TRP A 111 1.62 9.93 7.57
N ARG A 112 2.50 10.51 6.73
CA ARG A 112 3.86 10.92 7.11
C ARG A 112 4.67 9.76 7.72
N ILE A 113 4.71 8.63 7.02
CA ILE A 113 5.47 7.43 7.43
C ILE A 113 6.47 6.97 6.37
N ALA A 114 6.76 7.82 5.38
CA ALA A 114 7.59 7.44 4.23
C ALA A 114 9.03 7.15 4.67
N GLU A 115 9.58 7.94 5.58
CA GLU A 115 10.91 7.74 6.17
C GLU A 115 11.03 6.39 6.88
N ASP A 116 9.94 5.88 7.46
CA ASP A 116 9.94 4.60 8.17
C ASP A 116 9.84 3.40 7.22
N VAL A 117 9.09 3.54 6.11
CA VAL A 117 8.71 2.40 5.24
C VAL A 117 9.39 2.39 3.88
N LEU A 118 10.03 3.51 3.48
CA LEU A 118 10.73 3.70 2.21
C LEU A 118 12.24 3.94 2.40
N ASN A 119 12.81 3.55 3.54
CA ASN A 119 14.25 3.51 3.77
C ASN A 119 14.74 2.07 3.99
N GLY A 120 15.92 1.77 3.47
CA GLY A 120 16.58 0.46 3.59
C GLY A 120 16.14 -0.55 2.54
N TRP A 121 16.49 -1.81 2.78
CA TRP A 121 16.21 -2.90 1.85
C TRP A 121 14.74 -3.32 1.90
N ALA A 122 14.10 -3.35 0.74
CA ALA A 122 12.85 -4.06 0.53
C ALA A 122 13.15 -5.52 0.19
N HIS A 123 12.50 -6.43 0.90
CA HIS A 123 12.76 -7.87 0.79
C HIS A 123 11.73 -8.61 -0.07
N GLY A 124 12.20 -9.65 -0.74
CA GLY A 124 11.41 -10.65 -1.46
C GLY A 124 11.22 -11.94 -0.66
N ALA A 125 11.00 -13.05 -1.35
CA ALA A 125 10.90 -14.38 -0.75
C ALA A 125 12.24 -14.84 -0.15
N LYS A 126 12.15 -15.71 0.86
CA LYS A 126 13.30 -16.36 1.51
C LYS A 126 13.61 -17.65 0.76
N PHE A 127 14.82 -17.76 0.21
CA PHE A 127 15.27 -18.93 -0.57
C PHE A 127 16.50 -19.62 0.03
N SER A 128 17.11 -19.02 1.05
CA SER A 128 18.25 -19.58 1.76
C SER A 128 17.95 -19.67 3.25
N ALA A 129 18.51 -20.69 3.90
CA ALA A 129 18.58 -20.76 5.37
C ALA A 129 19.87 -20.11 5.91
N ASP A 130 20.76 -19.63 5.03
CA ASP A 130 21.99 -18.95 5.39
C ASP A 130 21.69 -17.55 5.98
N PRO A 131 21.99 -17.31 7.26
CA PRO A 131 21.75 -16.03 7.90
C PRO A 131 22.70 -14.92 7.43
N SER A 132 23.80 -15.25 6.75
CA SER A 132 24.87 -14.30 6.38
C SER A 132 24.44 -13.25 5.35
N THR A 133 23.42 -13.54 4.53
CA THR A 133 22.85 -12.61 3.55
C THR A 133 21.42 -12.26 3.93
N ASP A 134 21.27 -11.35 4.90
CA ASP A 134 19.96 -10.77 5.25
C ASP A 134 18.92 -11.82 5.66
N ASP A 135 19.33 -12.79 6.49
CA ASP A 135 18.51 -13.94 6.90
C ASP A 135 17.91 -14.73 5.71
N GLY A 136 18.64 -14.81 4.59
CA GLY A 136 18.28 -15.59 3.41
C GLY A 136 17.14 -15.00 2.56
N TYR A 137 16.72 -13.77 2.83
CA TYR A 137 15.76 -13.03 2.03
C TYR A 137 16.41 -12.41 0.78
N ILE A 138 15.67 -12.38 -0.33
CA ILE A 138 16.12 -11.59 -1.50
C ILE A 138 16.07 -10.10 -1.16
N ARG A 139 17.18 -9.40 -1.36
CA ARG A 139 17.22 -7.93 -1.39
C ARG A 139 16.75 -7.42 -2.75
N ALA A 140 15.50 -6.98 -2.82
CA ALA A 140 14.88 -6.59 -4.08
C ALA A 140 15.21 -5.15 -4.50
N GLN A 141 15.25 -4.23 -3.53
CA GLN A 141 15.51 -2.81 -3.80
C GLN A 141 16.06 -2.14 -2.54
N ASN A 142 17.15 -1.39 -2.67
CA ASN A 142 17.58 -0.48 -1.61
C ASN A 142 16.87 0.86 -1.80
N ARG A 143 16.15 1.31 -0.78
CA ARG A 143 15.36 2.54 -0.84
C ARG A 143 15.98 3.60 0.06
N SER A 144 15.89 4.85 -0.38
CA SER A 144 16.31 6.02 0.37
C SER A 144 15.23 7.07 0.22
N PHE A 145 14.77 7.62 1.34
CA PHE A 145 13.76 8.64 1.41
C PHE A 145 14.19 9.74 2.37
N ASP A 146 14.30 10.95 1.84
CA ASP A 146 14.60 12.18 2.57
C ASP A 146 13.30 12.90 2.93
N PRO A 147 12.90 12.96 4.22
CA PRO A 147 11.64 13.58 4.63
C PRO A 147 11.59 15.10 4.41
N ASP A 148 12.73 15.78 4.27
CA ASP A 148 12.74 17.24 4.04
C ASP A 148 12.41 17.61 2.58
N LYS A 149 12.39 16.61 1.69
CA LYS A 149 12.33 16.79 0.24
C LYS A 149 11.33 15.86 -0.44
N ASN A 150 11.40 14.55 -0.19
CA ASN A 150 10.78 13.53 -1.04
C ASN A 150 9.27 13.36 -0.87
N TYR A 151 8.64 14.10 0.05
CA TYR A 151 7.18 14.15 0.16
C TYR A 151 6.51 14.94 -0.97
N LEU A 152 7.24 15.81 -1.66
CA LEU A 152 6.75 16.59 -2.79
C LEU A 152 7.58 16.26 -4.03
N TRP A 153 6.92 16.27 -5.19
CA TRP A 153 7.60 16.13 -6.47
C TRP A 153 8.34 17.43 -6.83
N PRO A 154 9.52 17.35 -7.46
CA PRO A 154 10.17 18.54 -7.99
C PRO A 154 9.29 19.18 -9.07
N ILE A 155 9.17 20.50 -9.02
CA ILE A 155 8.59 21.25 -10.13
C ILE A 155 9.59 21.21 -11.30
N PRO A 156 9.16 20.84 -12.53
CA PRO A 156 10.06 20.80 -13.67
C PRO A 156 10.79 22.14 -13.91
N ALA A 157 12.10 22.10 -14.17
CA ALA A 157 12.91 23.31 -14.37
C ALA A 157 12.40 24.21 -15.51
N ARG A 158 11.78 23.61 -16.54
CA ARG A 158 11.12 24.35 -17.62
C ARG A 158 9.99 25.24 -17.09
N ASP A 159 9.15 24.74 -16.19
CA ASP A 159 8.00 25.49 -15.68
C ASP A 159 8.46 26.65 -14.79
N LEU A 160 9.52 26.44 -14.01
CA LEU A 160 10.20 27.51 -13.24
C LEU A 160 10.77 28.60 -14.15
N SER A 161 11.36 28.22 -15.29
CA SER A 161 11.91 29.19 -16.25
C SER A 161 10.82 30.01 -16.96
N LEU A 162 9.61 29.45 -17.11
CA LEU A 162 8.49 30.10 -17.79
C LEU A 162 7.72 31.05 -16.87
N ASN A 163 7.68 30.78 -15.56
CA ASN A 163 6.95 31.60 -14.59
C ASN A 163 7.86 32.06 -13.44
N PRO A 164 8.34 33.32 -13.45
CA PRO A 164 9.22 33.84 -12.40
C PRO A 164 8.54 33.96 -11.03
N ASN A 165 7.22 33.84 -10.94
CA ASN A 165 6.49 33.81 -9.66
C ASN A 165 6.36 32.38 -9.09
N LEU A 166 6.80 31.35 -9.83
CA LEU A 166 6.76 29.97 -9.37
C LEU A 166 8.06 29.64 -8.64
N THR A 167 7.96 29.31 -7.35
CA THR A 167 9.10 28.87 -6.54
C THR A 167 9.12 27.35 -6.44
N GLN A 168 10.33 26.79 -6.27
CA GLN A 168 10.52 25.34 -6.13
C GLN A 168 10.02 24.83 -4.78
N ASN A 169 9.64 23.54 -4.75
CA ASN A 169 9.37 22.82 -3.50
C ASN A 169 10.65 22.70 -2.64
N PRO A 170 10.53 22.67 -1.30
CA PRO A 170 11.68 22.57 -0.41
C PRO A 170 12.61 21.39 -0.76
N GLY A 171 13.93 21.63 -0.74
CA GLY A 171 14.96 20.61 -0.94
C GLY A 171 15.29 20.22 -2.40
N TYR A 172 14.71 20.90 -3.39
CA TYR A 172 14.98 20.68 -4.83
C TYR A 172 15.61 21.88 -5.52
#